data_AF-A0A9P4J819-F1
#
_entry.id   AF-A0A9P4J819-F1
#
_cell.length_a   1.000
_cell.length_b   1.000
_cell.length_c   1.000
_cell.angle_alpha   90.00
_cell.angle_beta   90.00
_cell.angle_gamma   90.00
#
_symmetry.space_group_name_H-M   'P 1'
#
loop_
_entity.id
_entity.type
_entity.pdbx_description
1 polymer ?
#
loop_
_entity_poly.entity_id
_entity_poly.type
_entity_poly.pdbx_seq_one_letter_code
_entity_poly.pdbx_strand_id
1 'polypeptide(L)'
;MTDAEIQQERQELLESINPALLQALLRRSKLESGDDQADFPDLQAEQMQEAPEPKKPPKKVTFEAATKDDHMARDATTPDKQATQAETDTPNEVLGGDTSAGPPAEVVPTGSIHFPRPDQPPDLDPNSPSFLEDLHRKYFPSLPADPEKLEWMKPASESSSYSPSQSGLDPKDIRFSFSGALIPPSAAANIPVTAGLHHHGDAPDAAGYTIPELARLARSKVAAQRCIAFQTLGRILFRLGKGEFGDPSEGSSGTVGAEDTLGELARGLWAEVEKEQVINICTNESEGKGITGQRHVSAQAYATEAVWLWQKGGGRRWRTD
;
A
#
# COMPACT_ATOMS: atom_id res chain seq x y z
N MET A 1 -4.19 43.99 -15.74
CA MET A 1 -2.82 43.69 -16.20
C MET A 1 -2.77 43.97 -17.67
N THR A 2 -2.00 44.99 -18.05
CA THR A 2 -1.68 45.31 -19.43
C THR A 2 -0.49 44.48 -19.89
N ASP A 3 -0.37 44.22 -21.20
CA ASP A 3 0.77 43.46 -21.74
C ASP A 3 2.12 44.13 -21.44
N ALA A 4 2.13 45.45 -21.27
CA ALA A 4 3.30 46.22 -20.85
C ALA A 4 3.72 45.93 -19.40
N GLU A 5 2.75 45.85 -18.47
CA GLU A 5 3.01 45.48 -17.07
C GLU A 5 3.58 44.05 -16.97
N ILE A 6 3.04 43.11 -17.76
CA ILE A 6 3.52 41.73 -17.79
C ILE A 6 4.97 41.65 -18.30
N GLN A 7 5.34 42.46 -19.30
CA GLN A 7 6.71 42.50 -19.82
C GLN A 7 7.68 43.10 -18.81
N GLN A 8 7.24 44.13 -18.07
CA GLN A 8 8.05 44.77 -17.05
C GLN A 8 8.30 43.83 -15.86
N GLU A 9 7.26 43.19 -15.32
CA GLU A 9 7.41 42.21 -14.24
C GLU A 9 8.28 41.02 -14.68
N ARG A 10 8.16 40.59 -15.95
CA ARG A 10 9.02 39.53 -16.51
C ARG A 10 10.48 39.96 -16.59
N GLN A 11 10.77 41.21 -16.94
CA GLN A 11 12.13 41.73 -16.96
C GLN A 11 12.73 41.82 -15.55
N GLU A 12 11.96 42.35 -14.61
CA GLU A 12 12.36 42.44 -13.19
C GLU A 12 12.67 41.05 -12.60
N LEU A 13 11.84 40.04 -12.91
CA LEU A 13 12.10 38.66 -12.52
C LEU A 13 13.37 38.09 -13.17
N LEU A 14 13.59 38.32 -14.46
CA LEU A 14 14.78 37.83 -15.15
C LEU A 14 16.07 38.48 -14.66
N GLU A 15 16.02 39.75 -14.25
CA GLU A 15 17.15 40.47 -13.66
C GLU A 15 17.45 40.01 -12.22
N SER A 16 16.42 39.59 -11.47
CA SER A 16 16.56 39.08 -10.11
C SER A 16 17.15 37.66 -10.02
N ILE A 17 17.09 36.88 -11.10
CA ILE A 17 17.53 35.49 -11.12
C ILE A 17 19.02 35.41 -11.43
N ASN A 18 19.74 34.58 -10.68
CA ASN A 18 21.18 34.35 -10.87
C ASN A 18 21.45 33.88 -12.32
N PRO A 19 22.34 34.57 -13.07
CA PRO A 19 22.62 34.25 -14.48
C PRO A 19 23.18 32.84 -14.68
N ALA A 20 23.87 32.25 -13.71
CA ALA A 20 24.36 30.87 -13.77
C ALA A 20 23.19 29.87 -13.76
N LEU A 21 22.13 30.16 -13.01
CA LEU A 21 20.93 29.32 -12.92
C LEU A 21 20.10 29.41 -14.21
N LEU A 22 20.00 30.61 -14.81
CA LEU A 22 19.41 30.80 -16.13
C LEU A 22 20.16 30.03 -17.21
N GLN A 23 21.50 30.04 -17.19
CA GLN A 23 22.33 29.29 -18.13
C GLN A 23 22.14 27.78 -17.97
N ALA A 24 22.08 27.27 -16.73
CA ALA A 24 21.82 25.84 -16.46
C ALA A 24 20.42 25.43 -16.97
N LEU A 25 19.39 26.23 -16.72
CA LEU A 25 18.02 25.96 -17.23
C LEU A 25 17.94 26.01 -18.76
N LEU A 26 18.67 26.92 -19.41
CA LEU A 26 18.75 27.00 -20.87
C LEU A 26 19.57 25.87 -21.50
N ARG A 27 20.56 25.31 -20.80
CA ARG A 27 21.28 24.09 -21.24
C ARG A 27 20.39 22.86 -21.11
N ARG A 28 19.68 22.73 -19.99
CA ARG A 28 18.72 21.64 -19.76
C ARG A 28 17.58 21.62 -20.77
N SER A 29 17.07 22.78 -21.19
CA SER A 29 16.01 22.86 -22.21
C SER A 29 16.48 22.50 -23.62
N LYS A 30 17.81 22.55 -23.88
CA LYS A 30 18.42 22.17 -25.16
C LYS A 30 18.80 20.68 -25.26
N LEU A 31 18.43 19.85 -24.28
CA LEU A 31 18.62 18.38 -24.28
C LEU A 31 20.09 17.95 -24.50
N GLU A 32 21.04 18.60 -23.86
CA GLU A 32 22.41 18.06 -23.76
C GLU A 32 22.47 17.16 -22.52
N SER A 33 22.53 15.84 -22.72
CA SER A 33 22.71 14.88 -21.63
C SER A 33 24.17 14.89 -21.20
N GLY A 34 24.47 15.61 -20.13
CA GLY A 34 25.81 15.72 -19.53
C GLY A 34 25.72 15.68 -18.00
N ASP A 35 26.71 15.03 -17.40
CA ASP A 35 26.88 14.67 -15.99
C ASP A 35 26.45 15.75 -14.98
N ASP A 36 25.52 15.41 -14.07
CA ASP A 36 24.88 16.32 -13.09
C ASP A 36 25.89 17.04 -12.16
N GLN A 37 27.13 16.55 -12.08
CA GLN A 37 28.19 17.08 -11.24
C GLN A 37 28.87 18.33 -11.84
N ALA A 38 28.74 18.57 -13.16
CA ALA A 38 29.41 19.68 -13.84
C ALA A 38 28.61 20.99 -13.86
N ASP A 39 27.33 20.96 -13.49
CA ASP A 39 26.41 22.10 -13.63
C ASP A 39 26.51 23.14 -12.48
N PHE A 40 27.19 22.82 -11.38
CA PHE A 40 27.37 23.73 -10.23
C PHE A 40 28.79 23.73 -9.65
N PRO A 41 29.82 24.19 -10.39
CA PRO A 41 31.20 24.16 -9.91
C PRO A 41 31.55 25.25 -8.88
N ASP A 42 30.69 26.27 -8.67
CA ASP A 42 31.10 27.49 -7.95
C ASP A 42 30.09 28.02 -6.90
N LEU A 43 29.27 27.14 -6.30
CA LEU A 43 28.59 27.46 -5.03
C LEU A 43 29.49 27.10 -3.84
N GLN A 44 30.72 27.62 -3.84
CA GLN A 44 31.52 27.70 -2.62
C GLN A 44 31.22 29.04 -1.93
N ALA A 45 30.78 28.92 -0.68
CA ALA A 45 30.40 29.98 0.24
C ALA A 45 31.17 31.31 0.09
N GLU A 46 30.48 32.37 -0.32
CA GLU A 46 30.87 33.71 0.10
C GLU A 46 30.53 33.86 1.59
N GLN A 47 31.58 33.96 2.40
CA GLN A 47 31.52 34.25 3.82
C GLN A 47 31.03 35.68 4.04
N MET A 48 29.79 35.85 4.51
CA MET A 48 29.43 37.03 5.29
C MET A 48 30.16 36.97 6.63
N GLN A 49 30.94 38.01 6.91
CA GLN A 49 31.59 38.22 8.21
C GLN A 49 30.52 38.55 9.26
N GLU A 50 30.40 37.71 10.29
CA GLU A 50 29.71 38.08 11.54
C GLU A 50 30.43 37.50 12.77
N ALA A 51 30.43 38.28 13.85
CA ALA A 51 31.28 38.20 15.04
C ALA A 51 31.04 36.94 15.93
N PRO A 52 31.95 36.59 16.86
CA PRO A 52 32.02 35.25 17.44
C PRO A 52 31.21 35.09 18.73
N GLU A 53 30.44 34.00 18.83
CA GLU A 53 29.92 33.48 20.11
C GLU A 53 29.90 31.93 20.14
N PRO A 54 29.89 31.29 21.34
CA PRO A 54 30.77 30.15 21.63
C PRO A 54 30.23 28.75 21.29
N LYS A 55 31.19 27.88 20.94
CA LYS A 55 31.04 26.49 20.48
C LYS A 55 30.46 25.55 21.54
N LYS A 56 29.41 24.80 21.18
CA LYS A 56 29.07 23.51 21.83
C LYS A 56 29.70 22.36 21.05
N PRO A 57 30.20 21.28 21.71
CA PRO A 57 30.94 20.22 21.02
C PRO A 57 30.01 19.31 20.21
N PRO A 58 30.44 18.82 19.04
CA PRO A 58 29.63 17.93 18.21
C PRO A 58 29.59 16.52 18.80
N LYS A 59 28.39 15.93 18.86
CA LYS A 59 28.20 14.51 19.18
C LYS A 59 28.71 13.66 18.01
N LYS A 60 29.75 12.86 18.25
CA LYS A 60 30.18 11.77 17.37
C LYS A 60 29.36 10.53 17.71
N VAL A 61 28.81 9.87 16.69
CA VAL A 61 28.23 8.54 16.82
C VAL A 61 29.31 7.56 16.40
N THR A 62 29.80 6.75 17.34
CA THR A 62 30.79 5.71 17.12
C THR A 62 30.10 4.37 17.30
N PHE A 63 30.22 3.48 16.32
CA PHE A 63 29.76 2.10 16.42
C PHE A 63 30.80 1.31 17.21
N GLU A 64 30.40 0.71 18.32
CA GLU A 64 31.28 -0.06 19.20
C GLU A 64 31.01 -1.55 19.05
N ALA A 65 32.04 -2.26 18.58
CA ALA A 65 32.10 -3.71 18.49
C ALA A 65 32.45 -4.32 19.86
N ALA A 66 31.89 -5.50 20.10
CA ALA A 66 31.96 -6.26 21.34
C ALA A 66 33.39 -6.56 21.82
N THR A 67 33.61 -6.43 23.14
CA THR A 67 34.57 -7.25 23.90
C THR A 67 34.02 -7.57 25.29
N LYS A 68 34.43 -8.73 25.81
CA LYS A 68 33.94 -9.46 26.98
C LYS A 68 34.68 -9.13 28.29
N ASP A 69 34.03 -9.50 29.41
CA ASP A 69 34.54 -9.89 30.75
C ASP A 69 35.27 -8.79 31.58
N ASP A 70 35.17 -8.63 32.91
CA ASP A 70 34.68 -9.48 34.00
C ASP A 70 34.54 -8.68 35.34
N HIS A 71 33.77 -9.27 36.29
CA HIS A 71 33.84 -9.20 37.78
C HIS A 71 33.39 -8.00 38.69
N MET A 72 32.36 -8.31 39.52
CA MET A 72 32.20 -8.18 41.01
C MET A 72 32.11 -6.78 41.69
N ALA A 73 31.29 -6.48 42.73
CA ALA A 73 30.48 -7.28 43.65
C ALA A 73 29.50 -6.42 44.54
N ARG A 74 28.48 -7.09 45.13
CA ARG A 74 27.82 -6.90 46.47
C ARG A 74 26.85 -5.71 46.66
N ASP A 75 25.75 -5.77 47.42
CA ASP A 75 25.19 -6.74 48.37
C ASP A 75 23.69 -6.44 48.59
N ALA A 76 22.84 -7.44 48.82
CA ALA A 76 21.55 -7.27 49.53
C ALA A 76 21.01 -8.62 50.02
N THR A 77 20.85 -8.71 51.35
CA THR A 77 20.54 -9.89 52.15
C THR A 77 19.03 -10.18 52.25
N THR A 78 18.72 -11.48 52.37
CA THR A 78 17.46 -12.24 52.54
C THR A 78 16.78 -12.08 53.92
N PRO A 79 15.51 -12.53 54.16
CA PRO A 79 15.10 -13.96 54.30
C PRO A 79 13.70 -14.33 53.70
N ASP A 80 13.55 -15.38 52.89
CA ASP A 80 13.24 -16.81 53.16
C ASP A 80 11.79 -17.17 53.60
N LYS A 81 11.00 -17.83 52.71
CA LYS A 81 10.53 -19.24 52.88
C LYS A 81 9.60 -19.77 51.76
N GLN A 82 9.99 -20.97 51.28
CA GLN A 82 9.20 -22.16 50.87
C GLN A 82 8.38 -22.19 49.55
N ALA A 83 8.84 -23.02 48.60
CA ALA A 83 8.29 -24.36 48.28
C ALA A 83 8.26 -24.72 46.77
N THR A 84 9.01 -25.77 46.43
CA THR A 84 8.81 -26.81 45.37
C THR A 84 8.72 -26.42 43.88
N GLN A 85 9.73 -26.88 43.14
CA GLN A 85 9.85 -26.88 41.67
C GLN A 85 9.30 -28.18 41.05
N ALA A 86 8.68 -28.06 39.88
CA ALA A 86 8.64 -29.09 38.86
C ALA A 86 8.82 -28.39 37.50
N GLU A 87 9.96 -28.62 36.85
CA GLU A 87 10.24 -28.13 35.49
C GLU A 87 9.96 -29.25 34.48
N THR A 88 9.23 -28.89 33.42
CA THR A 88 9.11 -29.65 32.19
C THR A 88 9.85 -28.88 31.10
N ASP A 89 10.87 -29.50 30.51
CA ASP A 89 11.59 -28.98 29.36
C ASP A 89 11.05 -29.59 28.05
N THR A 90 10.86 -28.72 27.07
CA THR A 90 10.73 -29.00 25.63
C THR A 90 12.12 -28.78 25.00
N PRO A 91 12.50 -29.33 23.83
CA PRO A 91 12.05 -28.86 22.49
C PRO A 91 11.93 -29.98 21.41
N ASN A 92 11.15 -29.83 20.33
CA ASN A 92 11.54 -29.31 18.98
C ASN A 92 12.87 -29.90 18.44
N GLU A 93 13.08 -30.43 17.24
CA GLU A 93 12.49 -30.29 15.90
C GLU A 93 12.94 -31.46 14.99
N VAL A 94 12.17 -31.73 13.93
CA VAL A 94 12.56 -31.98 12.51
C VAL A 94 13.86 -32.77 12.20
N LEU A 95 13.74 -33.89 11.48
CA LEU A 95 14.25 -34.05 10.09
C LEU A 95 13.96 -35.46 9.54
N GLY A 96 13.38 -35.50 8.34
CA GLY A 96 13.62 -36.60 7.40
C GLY A 96 14.89 -36.31 6.60
N GLY A 97 15.66 -37.35 6.27
CA GLY A 97 16.82 -37.23 5.39
C GLY A 97 17.95 -38.17 5.77
N ASP A 98 17.92 -39.34 5.16
CA ASP A 98 18.90 -40.43 5.17
C ASP A 98 20.38 -39.96 5.07
N THR A 99 21.26 -40.50 5.91
CA THR A 99 22.63 -40.94 5.57
C THR A 99 23.32 -41.57 6.78
N SER A 100 23.89 -42.75 6.54
CA SER A 100 24.59 -43.64 7.45
C SER A 100 25.83 -43.05 8.15
N ALA A 101 26.00 -43.37 9.44
CA ALA A 101 27.16 -44.04 10.07
C ALA A 101 27.47 -43.52 11.49
N GLY A 102 27.15 -44.32 12.51
CA GLY A 102 27.61 -44.18 13.90
C GLY A 102 27.90 -45.56 14.51
N PRO A 103 28.81 -45.67 15.50
CA PRO A 103 29.40 -46.93 15.96
C PRO A 103 28.38 -47.83 16.69
N PRO A 104 28.63 -49.15 16.84
CA PRO A 104 27.58 -50.11 17.14
C PRO A 104 27.11 -49.92 18.59
N ALA A 105 25.88 -49.42 18.75
CA ALA A 105 25.16 -49.60 20.01
C ALA A 105 24.97 -51.10 20.22
N GLU A 106 25.31 -51.57 21.41
CA GLU A 106 25.17 -52.95 21.84
C GLU A 106 23.83 -53.53 21.37
N VAL A 107 23.90 -54.64 20.63
CA VAL A 107 22.74 -55.38 20.18
C VAL A 107 22.11 -56.05 21.39
N VAL A 108 21.27 -55.30 22.11
CA VAL A 108 20.27 -55.92 22.98
C VAL A 108 19.33 -56.67 22.05
N PRO A 109 19.05 -57.96 22.26
CA PRO A 109 18.11 -58.68 21.41
C PRO A 109 16.71 -58.15 21.71
N THR A 110 16.34 -57.04 21.06
CA THR A 110 14.96 -56.62 20.95
C THR A 110 14.33 -57.64 20.03
N GLY A 111 13.87 -58.76 20.59
CA GLY A 111 12.83 -59.56 19.98
C GLY A 111 11.79 -58.57 19.47
N SER A 112 11.41 -58.70 18.19
CA SER A 112 10.56 -57.76 17.46
C SER A 112 9.27 -57.46 18.25
N ILE A 113 9.31 -56.48 19.15
CA ILE A 113 8.14 -55.90 19.79
C ILE A 113 7.52 -55.02 18.70
N HIS A 114 6.73 -55.65 17.84
CA HIS A 114 5.93 -54.97 16.85
C HIS A 114 4.77 -54.30 17.59
N PHE A 115 4.90 -53.01 17.88
CA PHE A 115 3.77 -52.22 18.35
C PHE A 115 2.75 -52.14 17.20
N PRO A 116 1.55 -52.75 17.33
CA PRO A 116 0.53 -52.60 16.31
C PRO A 116 0.21 -51.12 16.17
N ARG A 117 0.52 -50.55 15.01
CA ARG A 117 0.07 -49.20 14.68
C ARG A 117 -1.45 -49.30 14.50
N PRO A 118 -2.24 -48.43 15.14
CA PRO A 118 -3.67 -48.36 14.85
C PRO A 118 -3.84 -48.15 13.33
N ASP A 119 -4.88 -48.76 12.76
CA ASP A 119 -5.21 -48.59 11.35
C ASP A 119 -5.28 -47.10 11.03
N GLN A 120 -4.32 -46.62 10.25
CA GLN A 120 -4.28 -45.23 9.83
C GLN A 120 -5.42 -45.02 8.84
N PRO A 121 -6.29 -44.02 9.07
CA PRO A 121 -7.28 -43.66 8.07
C PRO A 121 -6.59 -43.20 6.78
N PRO A 122 -7.30 -43.25 5.64
CA PRO A 122 -6.75 -42.93 4.33
C PRO A 122 -6.00 -41.58 4.33
N ASP A 123 -5.07 -41.43 3.38
CA ASP A 123 -4.34 -40.18 3.24
C ASP A 123 -5.29 -39.01 3.00
N LEU A 124 -5.00 -37.89 3.66
CA LEU A 124 -5.84 -36.70 3.52
C LEU A 124 -5.64 -36.13 2.13
N ASP A 125 -6.75 -35.86 1.45
CA ASP A 125 -6.75 -35.04 0.25
C ASP A 125 -7.04 -33.59 0.63
N PRO A 126 -6.09 -32.65 0.46
CA PRO A 126 -6.29 -31.23 0.75
C PRO A 126 -7.44 -30.59 -0.04
N ASN A 127 -7.88 -31.21 -1.14
CA ASN A 127 -8.95 -30.70 -1.99
C ASN A 127 -10.32 -31.34 -1.71
N SER A 128 -10.43 -32.24 -0.71
CA SER A 128 -11.72 -32.88 -0.43
C SER A 128 -12.68 -31.89 0.25
N PRO A 129 -13.98 -31.90 -0.09
CA PRO A 129 -14.97 -31.03 0.57
C PRO A 129 -15.17 -31.39 2.05
N SER A 130 -14.83 -32.62 2.45
CA SER A 130 -14.85 -33.13 3.82
C SER A 130 -13.51 -32.98 4.54
N PHE A 131 -12.54 -32.25 3.97
CA PHE A 131 -11.16 -32.20 4.48
C PHE A 131 -11.07 -31.91 5.99
N LEU A 132 -11.84 -30.94 6.51
CA LEU A 132 -11.83 -30.59 7.93
C LEU A 132 -12.36 -31.73 8.82
N GLU A 133 -13.38 -32.46 8.35
CA GLU A 133 -13.92 -33.63 9.04
C GLU A 133 -12.93 -34.79 9.02
N ASP A 134 -12.29 -35.02 7.89
CA ASP A 134 -11.30 -36.09 7.70
C ASP A 134 -10.02 -35.80 8.50
N LEU A 135 -9.60 -34.53 8.56
CA LEU A 135 -8.48 -34.04 9.37
C LEU A 135 -8.75 -34.27 10.86
N HIS A 136 -9.96 -33.93 11.34
CA HIS A 136 -10.36 -34.20 12.72
C HIS A 136 -10.32 -35.70 13.01
N ARG A 137 -10.93 -36.51 12.14
CA ARG A 137 -10.99 -37.98 12.30
C ARG A 137 -9.60 -38.61 12.34
N LYS A 138 -8.64 -38.11 11.56
CA LYS A 138 -7.29 -38.67 11.48
C LYS A 138 -6.38 -38.25 12.62
N TYR A 139 -6.33 -36.96 12.94
CA TYR A 139 -5.32 -36.43 13.87
C TYR A 139 -5.86 -36.10 15.25
N PHE A 140 -7.18 -35.87 15.38
CA PHE A 140 -7.80 -35.43 16.63
C PHE A 140 -9.05 -36.27 17.02
N PRO A 141 -9.07 -37.60 16.85
CA PRO A 141 -10.28 -38.41 17.06
C PRO A 141 -10.80 -38.39 18.49
N SER A 142 -9.94 -38.12 19.47
CA SER A 142 -10.30 -38.04 20.89
C SER A 142 -10.71 -36.64 21.35
N LEU A 143 -10.56 -35.62 20.51
CA LEU A 143 -10.98 -34.26 20.84
C LEU A 143 -12.43 -34.04 20.41
N PRO A 144 -13.22 -33.25 21.18
CA PRO A 144 -14.54 -32.79 20.74
C PRO A 144 -14.43 -32.01 19.42
N ALA A 145 -15.34 -32.30 18.48
CA ALA A 145 -15.45 -31.52 17.25
C ALA A 145 -16.11 -30.16 17.52
N ASP A 146 -15.33 -29.09 17.37
CA ASP A 146 -15.77 -27.71 17.47
C ASP A 146 -15.82 -27.08 16.07
N PRO A 147 -16.85 -27.33 15.26
CA PRO A 147 -16.92 -26.85 13.88
C PRO A 147 -16.85 -25.33 13.79
N GLU A 148 -17.43 -24.61 14.75
CA GLU A 148 -17.39 -23.14 14.84
C GLU A 148 -15.95 -22.60 14.92
N LYS A 149 -15.06 -23.29 15.67
CA LYS A 149 -13.64 -22.92 15.76
C LYS A 149 -12.86 -23.22 14.50
N LEU A 150 -13.38 -24.06 13.60
CA LEU A 150 -12.76 -24.43 12.33
C LEU A 150 -13.36 -23.68 11.15
N GLU A 151 -14.38 -22.84 11.36
CA GLU A 151 -15.01 -22.08 10.28
C GLU A 151 -14.04 -21.13 9.59
N TRP A 152 -13.07 -20.56 10.30
CA TRP A 152 -12.03 -19.70 9.71
C TRP A 152 -11.11 -20.46 8.73
N MET A 153 -11.07 -21.80 8.77
CA MET A 153 -10.31 -22.63 7.83
C MET A 153 -11.09 -22.99 6.57
N LYS A 154 -12.40 -22.72 6.53
CA LYS A 154 -13.18 -22.91 5.32
C LYS A 154 -12.80 -21.81 4.32
N PRO A 155 -12.73 -22.12 3.01
CA PRO A 155 -12.58 -21.08 2.01
C PRO A 155 -13.72 -20.07 2.20
N ALA A 156 -13.37 -18.78 2.27
CA ALA A 156 -14.36 -17.73 2.42
C ALA A 156 -15.39 -17.86 1.31
N SER A 157 -16.66 -18.09 1.66
CA SER A 157 -17.77 -18.16 0.71
C SER A 157 -18.17 -16.75 0.30
N GLU A 158 -17.25 -16.01 -0.28
CA GLU A 158 -17.47 -14.60 -0.59
C GLU A 158 -17.88 -14.48 -2.07
N SER A 159 -19.18 -14.31 -2.27
CA SER A 159 -19.67 -13.59 -3.45
C SER A 159 -19.16 -12.16 -3.34
N SER A 160 -17.95 -11.89 -3.84
CA SER A 160 -17.43 -10.53 -3.89
C SER A 160 -18.39 -9.63 -4.66
N SER A 161 -18.55 -8.39 -4.22
CA SER A 161 -19.38 -7.38 -4.93
C SER A 161 -18.88 -7.07 -6.34
N TYR A 162 -17.74 -7.64 -6.72
CA TYR A 162 -17.03 -7.43 -7.97
C TYR A 162 -16.68 -8.75 -8.66
N SER A 163 -17.66 -9.66 -8.77
CA SER A 163 -17.50 -10.97 -9.42
C SER A 163 -17.84 -10.95 -10.93
N PRO A 164 -17.14 -11.74 -11.77
CA PRO A 164 -17.48 -11.92 -13.19
C PRO A 164 -18.91 -12.41 -13.46
N SER A 165 -19.56 -13.05 -12.48
CA SER A 165 -20.94 -13.55 -12.62
C SER A 165 -22.01 -12.48 -12.37
N GLN A 166 -21.63 -11.27 -11.97
CA GLN A 166 -22.57 -10.20 -11.63
C GLN A 166 -23.06 -9.46 -12.88
N SER A 167 -24.37 -9.25 -12.99
CA SER A 167 -25.01 -8.64 -14.17
C SER A 167 -25.06 -7.11 -14.15
N GLY A 168 -24.78 -6.47 -13.01
CA GLY A 168 -24.77 -5.02 -12.85
C GLY A 168 -23.86 -4.59 -11.72
N LEU A 169 -23.20 -3.45 -11.88
CA LEU A 169 -22.26 -2.89 -10.91
C LEU A 169 -22.74 -1.52 -10.48
N ASP A 170 -22.74 -1.27 -9.17
CA ASP A 170 -22.96 0.07 -8.66
C ASP A 170 -21.73 0.95 -8.99
N PRO A 171 -21.91 2.26 -9.25
CA PRO A 171 -20.80 3.16 -9.53
C PRO A 171 -19.71 3.20 -8.45
N LYS A 172 -20.10 2.96 -7.19
CA LYS A 172 -19.21 2.91 -6.02
C LYS A 172 -18.27 1.69 -6.05
N ASP A 173 -18.66 0.61 -6.71
CA ASP A 173 -17.94 -0.66 -6.73
C ASP A 173 -16.98 -0.75 -7.93
N ILE A 174 -17.02 0.24 -8.81
CA ILE A 174 -16.17 0.30 -10.01
C ILE A 174 -14.71 0.42 -9.63
N ARG A 175 -13.90 -0.49 -10.16
CA ARG A 175 -12.47 -0.58 -9.89
C ARG A 175 -11.62 0.05 -10.99
N PHE A 176 -10.58 0.75 -10.55
CA PHE A 176 -9.61 1.41 -11.41
C PHE A 176 -8.20 0.91 -11.13
N SER A 177 -7.41 0.81 -12.20
CA SER A 177 -5.96 0.62 -12.10
C SER A 177 -5.26 1.91 -11.65
N PHE A 178 -3.99 1.83 -11.27
CA PHE A 178 -3.18 3.02 -11.02
C PHE A 178 -3.11 3.98 -12.22
N SER A 179 -3.33 3.51 -13.44
CA SER A 179 -3.40 4.36 -14.64
C SER A 179 -4.71 5.15 -14.78
N GLY A 180 -5.66 4.94 -13.87
CA GLY A 180 -7.02 5.45 -13.94
C GLY A 180 -7.90 4.73 -14.97
N ALA A 181 -7.44 3.62 -15.57
CA ALA A 181 -8.27 2.80 -16.45
C ALA A 181 -9.24 1.93 -15.64
N LEU A 182 -10.47 1.76 -16.14
CA LEU A 182 -11.45 0.79 -15.66
C LEU A 182 -10.89 -0.63 -15.72
N ILE A 183 -11.19 -1.44 -14.72
CA ILE A 183 -10.88 -2.87 -14.68
C ILE A 183 -12.20 -3.62 -14.56
N PRO A 184 -12.68 -4.32 -15.61
CA PRO A 184 -13.91 -5.10 -15.50
C PRO A 184 -13.72 -6.31 -14.55
N PRO A 185 -14.80 -6.84 -13.94
CA PRO A 185 -14.72 -7.95 -12.98
C PRO A 185 -13.95 -9.17 -13.51
N SER A 186 -14.14 -9.51 -14.79
CA SER A 186 -13.43 -10.61 -15.45
C SER A 186 -11.91 -10.40 -15.50
N ALA A 187 -11.45 -9.16 -15.70
CA ALA A 187 -10.03 -8.85 -15.67
C ALA A 187 -9.51 -8.75 -14.22
N ALA A 188 -10.30 -8.16 -13.31
CA ALA A 188 -9.94 -7.96 -11.92
C ALA A 188 -9.59 -9.29 -11.21
N ALA A 189 -10.36 -10.35 -11.49
CA ALA A 189 -10.14 -11.69 -10.92
C ALA A 189 -8.85 -12.39 -11.42
N ASN A 190 -8.27 -11.94 -12.53
CA ASN A 190 -7.12 -12.58 -13.17
C ASN A 190 -5.80 -11.81 -12.98
N ILE A 191 -5.84 -10.60 -12.41
CA ILE A 191 -4.64 -9.81 -12.16
C ILE A 191 -3.89 -10.42 -10.96
N PRO A 192 -2.58 -10.66 -11.04
CA PRO A 192 -1.83 -11.24 -9.93
C PRO A 192 -1.68 -10.23 -8.78
N VAL A 193 -1.67 -10.74 -7.54
CA VAL A 193 -1.46 -9.94 -6.32
C VAL A 193 -0.15 -9.15 -6.33
N THR A 194 0.87 -9.66 -7.04
CA THR A 194 2.17 -9.00 -7.22
C THR A 194 2.10 -7.68 -7.98
N ALA A 195 0.99 -7.39 -8.69
CA ALA A 195 0.76 -6.11 -9.35
C ALA A 195 0.47 -4.96 -8.37
N GLY A 196 0.27 -5.26 -7.07
CA GLY A 196 0.02 -4.25 -6.04
C GLY A 196 -1.35 -3.57 -6.15
N LEU A 197 -2.25 -4.10 -6.97
CA LEU A 197 -3.60 -3.56 -7.19
C LEU A 197 -4.66 -4.10 -6.21
N HIS A 198 -4.28 -5.03 -5.33
CA HIS A 198 -5.22 -5.61 -4.37
C HIS A 198 -5.12 -4.85 -3.06
N HIS A 199 -6.26 -4.54 -2.47
CA HIS A 199 -6.34 -3.91 -1.15
C HIS A 199 -7.34 -4.67 -0.27
N HIS A 200 -7.17 -4.57 1.04
CA HIS A 200 -8.00 -5.25 2.02
C HIS A 200 -9.29 -4.46 2.32
N GLY A 201 -10.12 -4.24 1.30
CA GLY A 201 -11.43 -3.60 1.45
C GLY A 201 -12.58 -4.58 1.22
N ASP A 202 -13.66 -4.08 0.63
CA ASP A 202 -14.93 -4.82 0.54
C ASP A 202 -14.92 -5.96 -0.52
N ALA A 203 -13.96 -5.95 -1.46
CA ALA A 203 -13.70 -7.06 -2.38
C ALA A 203 -12.17 -7.30 -2.50
N PRO A 204 -11.58 -8.06 -1.56
CA PRO A 204 -10.13 -8.25 -1.49
C PRO A 204 -9.57 -9.17 -2.59
N ASP A 205 -10.43 -9.97 -3.22
CA ASP A 205 -10.17 -10.88 -4.32
C ASP A 205 -10.10 -10.17 -5.69
N ALA A 206 -10.64 -8.95 -5.79
CA ALA A 206 -10.72 -8.20 -7.04
C ALA A 206 -9.66 -7.08 -7.11
N ALA A 207 -8.81 -7.14 -8.13
CA ALA A 207 -7.80 -6.12 -8.38
C ALA A 207 -8.40 -4.75 -8.75
N GLY A 208 -7.74 -3.69 -8.29
CA GLY A 208 -8.08 -2.29 -8.54
C GLY A 208 -8.54 -1.57 -7.28
N TYR A 209 -8.73 -0.26 -7.41
CA TYR A 209 -9.22 0.59 -6.32
C TYR A 209 -10.47 1.34 -6.78
N THR A 210 -11.46 1.45 -5.89
CA THR A 210 -12.67 2.24 -6.11
C THR A 210 -12.46 3.70 -5.74
N ILE A 211 -13.33 4.59 -6.21
CA ILE A 211 -13.28 6.03 -5.83
C ILE A 211 -13.42 6.21 -4.30
N PRO A 212 -14.37 5.56 -3.60
CA PRO A 212 -14.47 5.66 -2.15
C PRO A 212 -13.22 5.16 -1.41
N GLU A 213 -12.60 4.08 -1.87
CA GLU A 213 -11.35 3.58 -1.29
C GLU A 213 -10.22 4.57 -1.48
N LEU A 214 -10.03 5.09 -2.69
CA LEU A 214 -9.00 6.10 -2.97
C LEU A 214 -9.22 7.38 -2.16
N ALA A 215 -10.46 7.84 -2.02
CA ALA A 215 -10.80 8.98 -1.18
C ALA A 215 -10.46 8.72 0.30
N ARG A 216 -10.71 7.50 0.80
CA ARG A 216 -10.30 7.08 2.14
C ARG A 216 -8.78 7.06 2.30
N LEU A 217 -8.06 6.49 1.32
CA LEU A 217 -6.59 6.43 1.31
C LEU A 217 -5.95 7.83 1.27
N ALA A 218 -6.53 8.76 0.52
CA ALA A 218 -6.06 10.16 0.45
C ALA A 218 -6.11 10.89 1.80
N ARG A 219 -6.99 10.44 2.71
CA ARG A 219 -7.13 10.97 4.09
C ARG A 219 -6.31 10.20 5.13
N SER A 220 -5.57 9.16 4.72
CA SER A 220 -4.74 8.35 5.63
C SER A 220 -3.64 9.17 6.30
N LYS A 221 -3.12 8.68 7.43
CA LYS A 221 -1.89 9.21 8.04
C LYS A 221 -0.62 8.78 7.29
N VAL A 222 -0.70 7.73 6.47
CA VAL A 222 0.45 7.15 5.77
C VAL A 222 0.71 7.90 4.46
N ALA A 223 1.86 8.58 4.35
CA ALA A 223 2.21 9.38 3.19
C ALA A 223 2.20 8.61 1.86
N ALA A 224 2.73 7.39 1.84
CA ALA A 224 2.77 6.55 0.63
C ALA A 224 1.36 6.22 0.10
N GLN A 225 0.42 5.86 1.00
CA GLN A 225 -0.97 5.57 0.63
C GLN A 225 -1.64 6.80 0.00
N ARG A 226 -1.40 7.99 0.57
CA ARG A 226 -1.93 9.25 0.04
C ARG A 226 -1.35 9.57 -1.34
N CYS A 227 -0.05 9.36 -1.54
CA CYS A 227 0.59 9.60 -2.84
C CYS A 227 -0.04 8.74 -3.94
N ILE A 228 -0.22 7.45 -3.68
CA ILE A 228 -0.89 6.51 -4.61
C ILE A 228 -2.33 6.97 -4.87
N ALA A 229 -3.05 7.38 -3.83
CA ALA A 229 -4.41 7.87 -3.97
C ALA A 229 -4.50 9.11 -4.86
N PHE A 230 -3.70 10.14 -4.60
CA PHE A 230 -3.72 11.38 -5.39
C PHE A 230 -3.34 11.17 -6.85
N GLN A 231 -2.30 10.37 -7.13
CA GLN A 231 -1.91 10.03 -8.51
C GLN A 231 -3.06 9.33 -9.25
N THR A 232 -3.67 8.34 -8.60
CA THR A 232 -4.73 7.53 -9.22
C THR A 232 -6.00 8.37 -9.41
N LEU A 233 -6.42 9.13 -8.39
CA LEU A 233 -7.57 10.04 -8.47
C LEU A 233 -7.38 11.10 -9.55
N GLY A 234 -6.19 11.70 -9.66
CA GLY A 234 -5.88 12.67 -10.73
C GLY A 234 -6.07 12.09 -12.12
N ARG A 235 -5.59 10.86 -12.35
CA ARG A 235 -5.76 10.14 -13.62
C ARG A 235 -7.23 9.80 -13.89
N ILE A 236 -7.97 9.34 -12.89
CA ILE A 236 -9.42 9.07 -13.01
C ILE A 236 -10.16 10.37 -13.38
N LEU A 237 -9.92 11.47 -12.67
CA LEU A 237 -10.57 12.76 -12.91
C LEU A 237 -10.28 13.30 -14.32
N PHE A 238 -9.05 13.12 -14.81
CA PHE A 238 -8.70 13.52 -16.18
C PHE A 238 -9.50 12.72 -17.21
N ARG A 239 -9.51 11.39 -17.10
CA ARG A 239 -10.17 10.48 -18.05
C ARG A 239 -11.69 10.63 -18.01
N LEU A 240 -12.26 10.74 -16.80
CA LEU A 240 -13.67 11.04 -16.58
C LEU A 240 -14.04 12.41 -17.18
N GLY A 241 -13.20 13.43 -17.00
CA GLY A 241 -13.39 14.75 -17.60
C GLY A 241 -13.35 14.73 -19.13
N LYS A 242 -12.47 13.91 -19.72
CA LYS A 242 -12.38 13.70 -21.17
C LYS A 242 -13.52 12.87 -21.76
N GLY A 243 -14.41 12.31 -20.93
CA GLY A 243 -15.53 11.50 -21.37
C GLY A 243 -15.13 10.07 -21.78
N GLU A 244 -13.97 9.58 -21.34
CA GLU A 244 -13.55 8.20 -21.65
C GLU A 244 -14.48 7.13 -21.09
N PHE A 245 -15.28 7.49 -20.08
CA PHE A 245 -16.27 6.62 -19.45
C PHE A 245 -17.70 6.93 -19.88
N GLY A 246 -17.89 7.75 -20.92
CA GLY A 246 -19.18 8.28 -21.38
C GLY A 246 -19.34 9.78 -21.12
N ASP A 247 -20.26 10.42 -21.84
CA ASP A 247 -20.66 11.79 -21.57
C ASP A 247 -21.85 11.80 -20.60
N PRO A 248 -21.74 12.46 -19.42
CA PRO A 248 -22.85 12.51 -18.47
C PRO A 248 -24.04 13.34 -18.97
N SER A 249 -23.92 14.09 -20.08
CA SER A 249 -25.05 14.77 -20.71
C SER A 249 -25.83 13.86 -21.68
N GLU A 250 -25.25 12.74 -22.09
CA GLU A 250 -25.86 11.76 -22.99
C GLU A 250 -26.56 10.65 -22.17
N GLY A 251 -27.68 10.14 -22.69
CA GLY A 251 -28.54 9.16 -22.03
C GLY A 251 -29.70 9.80 -21.26
N SER A 252 -30.95 9.52 -21.65
CA SER A 252 -32.11 9.78 -20.79
C SER A 252 -32.33 8.55 -19.92
N SER A 253 -32.67 8.73 -18.64
CA SER A 253 -33.06 7.61 -17.76
C SER A 253 -34.13 6.78 -18.46
N GLY A 254 -33.80 5.55 -18.86
CA GLY A 254 -34.74 4.59 -19.48
C GLY A 254 -34.57 4.29 -20.97
N THR A 255 -33.50 4.75 -21.63
CA THR A 255 -33.15 4.29 -22.99
C THR A 255 -32.04 3.24 -22.95
N VAL A 256 -32.23 2.10 -23.61
CA VAL A 256 -31.32 0.96 -23.58
C VAL A 256 -30.44 0.97 -24.84
N GLY A 257 -29.44 1.85 -24.85
CA GLY A 257 -28.35 1.87 -25.82
C GLY A 257 -27.00 1.67 -25.10
N ALA A 258 -26.00 1.09 -25.77
CA ALA A 258 -24.66 0.94 -25.18
C ALA A 258 -24.02 2.30 -24.84
N GLU A 259 -24.30 3.32 -25.64
CA GLU A 259 -23.92 4.71 -25.38
C GLU A 259 -24.63 5.29 -24.14
N ASP A 260 -25.90 4.97 -23.93
CA ASP A 260 -26.65 5.39 -22.74
C ASP A 260 -26.09 4.76 -21.46
N THR A 261 -25.63 3.51 -21.51
CA THR A 261 -25.02 2.84 -20.34
C THR A 261 -23.70 3.49 -19.90
N LEU A 262 -22.92 4.02 -20.84
CA LEU A 262 -21.70 4.77 -20.52
C LEU A 262 -22.04 6.16 -19.97
N GLY A 263 -23.07 6.84 -20.50
CA GLY A 263 -23.54 8.10 -19.93
C GLY A 263 -23.99 7.95 -18.46
N GLU A 264 -24.75 6.89 -18.16
CA GLU A 264 -25.14 6.52 -16.79
C GLU A 264 -23.94 6.21 -15.90
N LEU A 265 -22.96 5.48 -16.42
CA LEU A 265 -21.70 5.19 -15.75
C LEU A 265 -20.97 6.48 -15.36
N ALA A 266 -20.79 7.39 -16.32
CA ALA A 266 -20.11 8.66 -16.11
C ALA A 266 -20.82 9.52 -15.06
N ARG A 267 -22.16 9.58 -15.08
CA ARG A 267 -22.96 10.27 -14.05
C ARG A 267 -22.75 9.66 -12.67
N GLY A 268 -22.82 8.33 -12.58
CA GLY A 268 -22.60 7.60 -11.33
C GLY A 268 -21.21 7.85 -10.75
N LEU A 269 -20.18 7.84 -11.60
CA LEU A 269 -18.81 8.14 -11.18
C LEU A 269 -18.65 9.59 -10.71
N TRP A 270 -19.26 10.57 -11.41
CA TRP A 270 -19.27 11.96 -10.96
C TRP A 270 -20.00 12.14 -9.62
N ALA A 271 -21.10 11.42 -9.41
CA ALA A 271 -21.83 11.42 -8.15
C ALA A 271 -20.96 10.87 -7.00
N GLU A 272 -20.19 9.80 -7.23
CA GLU A 272 -19.26 9.28 -6.22
C GLU A 272 -18.07 10.23 -5.97
N VAL A 273 -17.55 10.89 -7.01
CA VAL A 273 -16.52 11.95 -6.87
C VAL A 273 -16.99 13.09 -5.97
N GLU A 274 -18.25 13.52 -6.14
CA GLU A 274 -18.85 14.57 -5.33
C GLU A 274 -19.15 14.07 -3.91
N LYS A 275 -19.81 12.93 -3.76
CA LYS A 275 -20.16 12.34 -2.46
C LYS A 275 -18.94 12.15 -1.57
N GLU A 276 -17.83 11.67 -2.13
CA GLU A 276 -16.57 11.49 -1.41
C GLU A 276 -15.72 12.77 -1.31
N GLN A 277 -16.19 13.88 -1.89
CA GLN A 277 -15.56 15.19 -1.85
C GLN A 277 -14.12 15.16 -2.42
N VAL A 278 -13.88 14.33 -3.44
CA VAL A 278 -12.55 14.04 -4.00
C VAL A 278 -11.83 15.32 -4.42
N ILE A 279 -12.52 16.20 -5.15
CA ILE A 279 -11.95 17.47 -5.63
C ILE A 279 -11.50 18.31 -4.43
N ASN A 280 -12.32 18.40 -3.38
CA ASN A 280 -12.00 19.18 -2.19
C ASN A 280 -10.81 18.60 -1.42
N ILE A 281 -10.68 17.27 -1.37
CA ILE A 281 -9.53 16.60 -0.73
C ILE A 281 -8.24 16.93 -1.50
N CYS A 282 -8.26 16.83 -2.83
CA CYS A 282 -7.12 17.18 -3.68
C CYS A 282 -6.75 18.67 -3.55
N THR A 283 -7.73 19.58 -3.58
CA THR A 283 -7.45 21.02 -3.46
C THR A 283 -6.91 21.37 -2.07
N ASN A 284 -7.53 20.86 -1.00
CA ASN A 284 -7.07 21.13 0.36
C ASN A 284 -5.64 20.63 0.59
N GLU A 285 -5.31 19.44 0.07
CA GLU A 285 -3.95 18.92 0.15
C GLU A 285 -2.96 19.76 -0.67
N SER A 286 -3.32 20.19 -1.89
CA SER A 286 -2.45 21.03 -2.73
C SER A 286 -2.14 22.39 -2.08
N GLU A 287 -3.08 22.96 -1.34
CA GLU A 287 -2.89 24.19 -0.55
C GLU A 287 -2.10 23.95 0.76
N GLY A 288 -1.78 22.68 1.06
CA GLY A 288 -1.12 22.27 2.30
C GLY A 288 -2.01 22.42 3.52
N LYS A 289 -3.34 22.40 3.33
CA LYS A 289 -4.40 22.38 4.36
C LYS A 289 -4.92 20.94 4.59
N GLY A 290 -4.08 19.95 4.35
CA GLY A 290 -4.43 18.54 4.51
C GLY A 290 -4.86 18.17 5.94
N ILE A 291 -5.71 17.15 6.05
CA ILE A 291 -6.34 16.69 7.30
C ILE A 291 -5.34 16.33 8.41
N THR A 292 -4.14 15.88 8.03
CA THR A 292 -3.15 15.40 9.00
C THR A 292 -2.38 16.53 9.70
N GLY A 293 -2.53 17.78 9.26
CA GLY A 293 -1.73 18.92 9.73
C GLY A 293 -0.24 18.82 9.40
N GLN A 294 0.19 17.70 8.80
CA GLN A 294 1.57 17.37 8.45
C GLN A 294 1.70 17.52 6.93
N ARG A 295 2.42 18.56 6.50
CA ARG A 295 2.73 18.79 5.09
C ARG A 295 3.73 17.75 4.62
N HIS A 296 3.29 16.80 3.79
CA HIS A 296 4.18 15.88 3.10
C HIS A 296 4.37 16.35 1.66
N VAL A 297 5.59 16.79 1.33
CA VAL A 297 5.91 17.46 0.05
C VAL A 297 5.46 16.63 -1.16
N SER A 298 5.72 15.32 -1.18
CA SER A 298 5.32 14.47 -2.30
C SER A 298 3.80 14.33 -2.40
N ALA A 299 3.09 14.26 -1.28
CA ALA A 299 1.63 14.10 -1.29
C ALA A 299 0.99 15.40 -1.80
N GLN A 300 1.50 16.55 -1.36
CA GLN A 300 1.10 17.87 -1.85
C GLN A 300 1.39 18.02 -3.36
N ALA A 301 2.56 17.57 -3.84
CA ALA A 301 2.90 17.61 -5.26
C ALA A 301 1.91 16.78 -6.10
N TYR A 302 1.64 15.53 -5.70
CA TYR A 302 0.68 14.68 -6.41
C TYR A 302 -0.76 15.20 -6.31
N ALA A 303 -1.15 15.82 -5.19
CA ALA A 303 -2.44 16.49 -5.08
C ALA A 303 -2.54 17.70 -6.03
N THR A 304 -1.46 18.46 -6.18
CA THR A 304 -1.37 19.58 -7.14
C THR A 304 -1.49 19.07 -8.57
N GLU A 305 -0.79 17.98 -8.92
CA GLU A 305 -0.94 17.32 -10.22
C GLU A 305 -2.37 16.81 -10.44
N ALA A 306 -3.02 16.25 -9.41
CA ALA A 306 -4.39 15.77 -9.50
C ALA A 306 -5.38 16.91 -9.80
N VAL A 307 -5.22 18.06 -9.14
CA VAL A 307 -6.02 19.27 -9.42
C VAL A 307 -5.78 19.76 -10.84
N TRP A 308 -4.53 19.80 -11.29
CA TRP A 308 -4.19 20.19 -12.66
C TRP A 308 -4.78 19.22 -13.71
N LEU A 309 -4.70 17.91 -13.47
CA LEU A 309 -5.29 16.88 -14.33
C LEU A 309 -6.81 17.01 -14.41
N TRP A 310 -7.47 17.28 -13.29
CA TRP A 310 -8.91 17.58 -13.26
C TRP A 310 -9.26 18.82 -14.10
N GLN A 311 -8.51 19.92 -13.95
CA GLN A 311 -8.69 21.12 -14.77
C GLN A 311 -8.48 20.85 -16.26
N LYS A 312 -7.43 20.12 -16.62
CA LYS A 312 -7.13 19.71 -18.01
C LYS A 312 -8.18 18.77 -18.60
N GLY A 313 -8.85 17.99 -17.75
CA GLY A 313 -10.02 17.17 -18.08
C GLY A 313 -11.29 17.97 -18.28
N GLY A 314 -11.30 19.27 -17.98
CA GLY A 314 -12.46 20.16 -18.17
C GLY A 314 -12.92 20.87 -16.89
N GLY A 315 -12.32 20.57 -15.73
CA GLY A 315 -12.55 21.32 -14.48
C GLY A 315 -14.00 21.31 -13.98
N ARG A 316 -14.80 20.34 -14.42
CA ARG A 316 -16.22 20.26 -14.08
C ARG A 316 -16.40 19.91 -12.61
N ARG A 317 -17.27 20.64 -11.91
CA ARG A 317 -17.82 20.26 -10.61
C ARG A 317 -19.25 19.81 -10.86
N TRP A 318 -19.50 18.51 -10.74
CA TRP A 318 -20.87 18.01 -10.75
C TRP A 318 -21.53 18.39 -9.42
N ARG A 319 -22.79 18.79 -9.48
CA ARG A 319 -23.67 18.88 -8.31
C ARG A 319 -24.83 17.93 -8.55
N THR A 320 -24.99 16.94 -7.68
CA THR A 320 -26.24 16.21 -7.55
C THR A 320 -27.26 17.14 -6.91
N ASP A 321 -28.16 17.70 -7.72
CA ASP A 321 -29.36 18.39 -7.25
C ASP A 321 -30.31 17.42 -6.53
#